data_AF-A0A7R9AJW0-F1
#
_entry.id   AF-A0A7R9AJW0-F1
#
_cell.length_a   1.000
_cell.length_b   1.000
_cell.length_c   1.000
_cell.angle_alpha   90.00
_cell.angle_beta   90.00
_cell.angle_gamma   90.00
#
_symmetry.space_group_name_H-M   'P 1'
#
loop_
_entity.id
_entity.type
_entity.pdbx_description
1 polymer ?
#
loop_
_entity_poly.entity_id
_entity_poly.type
_entity_poly.pdbx_seq_one_letter_code
_entity_poly.pdbx_strand_id
1 'polypeptide(L)'
;LYAKLTLFIIAKSCLGNPAEKQVIRETAAVIYSVLSRKDMTALFRLPPEQRAEQLDDIQKTVAGIRLYNKFRGKGGANIDDVPGIVRKAADAGLAALKEETERFKEIANKYAAIVEFHSLVNEEESVEDCLQVLKALLINARQYLEYMQ
;
A
#
# COMPACT_ATOMS: atom_id res chain seq x y z
N LEU A 1 22.47 27.96 -0.29
CA LEU A 1 21.19 28.14 -1.00
C LEU A 1 20.74 26.84 -1.67
N TYR A 2 21.53 26.28 -2.59
CA TYR A 2 21.31 24.97 -3.23
C TYR A 2 21.01 23.83 -2.23
N ALA A 3 21.78 23.70 -1.14
CA ALA A 3 21.53 22.66 -0.14
C ALA A 3 20.14 22.79 0.53
N LYS A 4 19.71 24.01 0.85
CA LYS A 4 18.38 24.26 1.45
C LYS A 4 17.27 23.90 0.47
N LEU A 5 17.42 24.26 -0.81
CA LEU A 5 16.47 23.89 -1.86
C LEU A 5 16.43 22.37 -2.07
N THR A 6 17.59 21.71 -2.06
CA THR A 6 17.70 20.27 -2.22
C THR A 6 16.95 19.54 -1.11
N LEU A 7 17.18 19.91 0.15
CA LEU A 7 16.48 19.34 1.30
C LEU A 7 14.97 19.62 1.24
N PHE A 8 14.58 20.84 0.87
CA PHE A 8 13.17 21.20 0.67
C PHE A 8 12.50 20.30 -0.38
N ILE A 9 13.11 20.13 -1.54
CA ILE A 9 12.54 19.32 -2.64
C ILE A 9 12.46 17.85 -2.22
N ILE A 10 13.48 17.30 -1.57
CA ILE A 10 13.44 15.90 -1.09
C ILE A 10 12.29 15.73 -0.10
N ALA A 11 12.19 16.61 0.90
CA ALA A 11 11.15 16.54 1.92
C ALA A 11 9.75 16.72 1.34
N LYS A 12 9.57 17.60 0.33
CA LYS A 12 8.26 17.89 -0.25
C LYS A 12 7.82 16.86 -1.29
N SER A 13 8.75 16.26 -2.02
CA SER A 13 8.46 15.26 -3.06
C SER A 13 8.27 13.84 -2.51
N CYS A 14 8.73 13.57 -1.29
CA CYS A 14 8.74 12.23 -0.69
C CYS A 14 9.49 11.17 -1.52
N LEU A 15 10.40 11.58 -2.41
CA LEU A 15 11.17 10.68 -3.29
C LEU A 15 12.48 10.21 -2.63
N GLY A 16 12.41 9.82 -1.37
CA GLY A 16 13.52 9.25 -0.61
C GLY A 16 13.91 10.04 0.64
N ASN A 17 14.80 9.45 1.43
CA ASN A 17 15.20 9.97 2.74
C ASN A 17 16.23 11.11 2.61
N PRO A 18 16.00 12.30 3.19
CA PRO A 18 16.94 13.41 3.15
C PRO A 18 18.22 13.18 3.99
N ALA A 19 18.30 12.12 4.79
CA ALA A 19 19.54 11.71 5.46
C ALA A 19 20.50 10.95 4.52
N GLU A 20 20.00 10.45 3.39
CA GLU A 20 20.75 9.60 2.49
C GLU A 20 21.61 10.40 1.51
N LYS A 21 22.93 10.20 1.56
CA LYS A 21 23.89 10.95 0.74
C LYS A 21 23.64 10.78 -0.76
N GLN A 22 23.21 9.59 -1.19
CA GLN A 22 22.91 9.34 -2.60
C GLN A 22 21.69 10.11 -3.08
N VAL A 23 20.62 10.17 -2.27
CA VAL A 23 19.39 10.93 -2.57
C VAL A 23 19.71 12.43 -2.70
N ILE A 24 20.53 12.96 -1.80
CA ILE A 24 20.99 14.36 -1.85
C ILE A 24 21.78 14.62 -3.13
N ARG A 25 22.75 13.76 -3.47
CA ARG A 25 23.59 13.93 -4.67
C ARG A 25 22.77 13.88 -5.95
N GLU A 26 21.88 12.91 -6.09
CA GLU A 26 21.02 12.78 -7.27
C GLU A 26 20.08 13.97 -7.41
N THR A 27 19.43 14.38 -6.31
CA THR A 27 18.53 15.54 -6.34
C THR A 27 19.30 16.82 -6.66
N ALA A 28 20.48 17.02 -6.08
CA ALA A 28 21.32 18.17 -6.38
C ALA A 28 21.75 18.20 -7.85
N ALA A 29 22.16 17.06 -8.42
CA ALA A 29 22.53 16.96 -9.83
C ALA A 29 21.38 17.38 -10.76
N VAL A 30 20.15 16.95 -10.45
CA VAL A 30 18.95 17.36 -11.21
C VAL A 30 18.68 18.86 -11.04
N ILE A 31 18.77 19.40 -9.82
CA ILE A 31 18.61 20.84 -9.57
C ILE A 31 19.63 21.64 -10.39
N TYR A 32 20.90 21.23 -10.42
CA TYR A 32 21.93 21.89 -11.21
C TYR A 32 21.70 21.81 -12.72
N SER A 33 21.00 20.77 -13.21
CA SER A 33 20.64 20.69 -14.63
C SER A 33 19.45 21.56 -15.01
N VAL A 34 18.56 21.87 -14.07
CA VAL A 34 17.34 22.66 -14.36
C VAL A 34 17.43 24.13 -13.94
N LEU A 35 18.31 24.49 -13.01
CA LEU A 35 18.44 25.85 -12.48
C LEU A 35 19.86 26.36 -12.59
N SER A 36 20.02 27.45 -13.33
CA SER A 36 21.27 28.21 -13.36
C SER A 36 21.48 28.99 -12.05
N ARG A 37 22.71 29.48 -11.86
CA ARG A 37 23.04 30.33 -10.70
C ARG A 37 22.24 31.64 -10.67
N LYS A 38 21.87 32.16 -11.84
CA LYS A 38 21.03 33.37 -11.97
C LYS A 38 19.60 33.07 -11.54
N ASP A 39 19.03 31.96 -12.00
CA ASP A 39 17.66 31.54 -11.65
C ASP A 39 17.52 31.34 -10.15
N MET A 40 18.52 30.72 -9.52
CA MET A 40 18.52 30.56 -8.08
C MET A 40 18.56 31.90 -7.35
N THR A 41 19.32 32.89 -7.83
CA THR A 41 19.35 34.21 -7.19
C THR A 41 18.01 34.94 -7.37
N ALA A 42 17.38 34.81 -8.54
CA ALA A 42 16.08 35.41 -8.84
C ALA A 42 14.96 34.80 -7.97
N LEU A 43 14.94 33.47 -7.81
CA LEU A 43 13.95 32.76 -7.00
C LEU A 43 13.84 33.32 -5.57
N PHE A 44 14.98 33.59 -4.92
CA PHE A 44 14.99 34.11 -3.55
C PHE A 44 14.73 35.62 -3.45
N ARG A 45 14.65 36.34 -4.58
CA ARG A 45 14.21 37.74 -4.63
C ARG A 45 12.71 37.89 -4.82
N LEU A 46 12.01 36.85 -5.26
CA LEU A 46 10.56 36.86 -5.41
C LEU A 46 9.85 37.09 -4.07
N PRO A 47 8.67 37.75 -4.07
CA PRO A 47 7.77 37.77 -2.92
C PRO A 47 7.42 36.35 -2.44
N PRO A 48 7.04 36.17 -1.16
CA PRO A 48 6.78 34.83 -0.59
C PRO A 48 5.77 34.00 -1.37
N GLU A 49 4.68 34.59 -1.84
CA GLU A 49 3.62 33.91 -2.58
C GLU A 49 4.12 33.38 -3.94
N GLN A 50 4.71 34.26 -4.75
CA GLN A 50 5.29 33.89 -6.05
C GLN A 50 6.44 32.88 -5.90
N ARG A 51 7.23 33.01 -4.83
CA ARG A 51 8.31 32.07 -4.53
C ARG A 51 7.75 30.68 -4.20
N ALA A 52 6.65 30.60 -3.46
CA ALA A 52 6.03 29.33 -3.12
C ALA A 52 5.52 28.60 -4.37
N GLU A 53 4.86 29.32 -5.27
CA GLU A 53 4.40 28.79 -6.56
C GLU A 53 5.59 28.29 -7.41
N GLN A 54 6.62 29.12 -7.58
CA GLN A 54 7.81 28.74 -8.33
C GLN A 54 8.55 27.53 -7.71
N LEU A 55 8.57 27.42 -6.37
CA LEU A 55 9.15 26.27 -5.67
C LEU A 55 8.36 24.97 -5.92
N ASP A 56 7.05 25.05 -6.05
CA ASP A 56 6.18 23.92 -6.36
C ASP A 56 6.45 23.40 -7.78
N ASP A 57 6.59 24.30 -8.75
CA ASP A 57 6.91 23.94 -10.14
C ASP A 57 8.31 23.33 -10.27
N ILE A 58 9.30 23.90 -9.58
CA ILE A 58 10.65 23.34 -9.51
C ILE A 58 10.59 21.95 -8.86
N GLN A 59 9.83 21.78 -7.77
CA GLN A 59 9.70 20.50 -7.09
C GLN A 59 9.09 19.44 -8.00
N LYS A 60 8.00 19.74 -8.71
CA LYS A 60 7.36 18.84 -9.68
C LYS A 60 8.33 18.45 -10.80
N THR A 61 9.06 19.42 -11.34
CA THR A 61 10.04 19.19 -12.41
C THR A 61 11.16 18.25 -11.94
N VAL A 62 11.77 18.55 -10.79
CA VAL A 62 12.84 17.72 -10.22
C VAL A 62 12.33 16.31 -9.87
N ALA A 63 11.12 16.21 -9.32
CA ALA A 63 10.49 14.93 -9.02
C ALA A 63 10.28 14.08 -10.29
N GLY A 64 9.75 14.68 -11.36
CA GLY A 64 9.55 14.00 -12.63
C GLY A 64 10.86 13.46 -13.23
N ILE A 65 11.93 14.25 -13.21
CA ILE A 65 13.25 13.82 -13.71
C ILE A 65 13.81 12.67 -12.85
N ARG A 66 13.68 12.74 -11.52
CA ARG A 66 14.14 11.66 -10.64
C ARG A 66 13.37 10.36 -10.86
N LEU A 67 12.04 10.44 -11.04
CA LEU A 67 11.19 9.29 -11.38
C LEU A 67 11.58 8.70 -12.74
N TYR A 68 11.83 9.55 -13.74
CA TYR A 68 12.28 9.11 -15.06
C TYR A 68 13.65 8.42 -14.99
N ASN A 69 14.59 8.96 -14.22
CA ASN A 69 15.90 8.34 -14.01
C ASN A 69 15.78 6.99 -13.30
N LYS A 70 14.87 6.86 -12.33
CA LYS A 70 14.51 5.58 -11.71
C LYS A 70 14.02 4.58 -12.75
N PHE A 71 13.04 4.99 -13.56
CA PHE A 71 12.45 4.16 -14.60
C PHE A 71 13.49 3.67 -15.62
N ARG A 72 14.48 4.50 -15.94
CA ARG A 72 15.59 4.15 -16.84
C ARG A 72 16.72 3.36 -16.17
N GLY A 73 16.66 3.10 -14.87
CA GLY A 73 17.72 2.44 -14.11
C GLY A 73 19.02 3.25 -13.98
N LYS A 74 18.95 4.58 -14.16
CA LYS A 74 20.10 5.50 -14.15
C LYS A 74 20.19 6.37 -12.88
N GLY A 75 19.37 6.09 -11.88
CA GLY A 75 19.27 6.84 -10.63
C GLY A 75 17.98 6.50 -9.91
N GLY A 76 17.47 7.41 -9.08
CA GLY A 76 16.24 7.18 -8.34
C GLY A 76 16.45 6.32 -7.10
N ALA A 77 17.64 6.40 -6.50
CA ALA A 77 17.94 5.69 -5.27
C ALA A 77 16.94 6.04 -4.17
N ASN A 78 16.52 5.02 -3.41
CA ASN A 78 15.56 5.14 -2.30
C ASN A 78 14.22 5.78 -2.70
N ILE A 79 13.81 5.67 -3.96
CA ILE A 79 12.43 5.91 -4.36
C ILE A 79 11.71 4.57 -4.29
N ASP A 80 10.69 4.46 -3.44
CA ASP A 80 9.91 3.24 -3.31
C ASP A 80 9.07 2.95 -4.55
N ASP A 81 8.88 1.67 -4.88
CA ASP A 81 7.88 1.24 -5.85
C ASP A 81 6.53 1.11 -5.14
N VAL A 82 5.93 2.24 -4.77
CA VAL A 82 4.65 2.29 -4.06
C VAL A 82 3.57 1.47 -4.78
N PRO A 83 3.39 1.55 -6.11
CA PRO A 83 2.44 0.69 -6.82
C PRO A 83 2.74 -0.80 -6.63
N GLY A 84 4.01 -1.21 -6.73
CA GLY A 84 4.42 -2.59 -6.51
C GLY A 84 4.20 -3.07 -5.07
N ILE A 85 4.48 -2.22 -4.07
CA ILE A 85 4.27 -2.51 -2.65
C ILE A 85 2.78 -2.68 -2.37
N VAL A 86 1.95 -1.75 -2.84
CA VAL A 86 0.49 -1.80 -2.66
C VAL A 86 -0.09 -3.04 -3.33
N ARG A 87 0.35 -3.36 -4.56
CA ARG A 87 -0.08 -4.58 -5.25
C ARG A 87 0.26 -5.83 -4.45
N LYS A 88 1.50 -5.95 -3.95
CA LYS A 88 1.91 -7.10 -3.13
C LYS A 88 1.08 -7.23 -1.85
N ALA A 89 0.79 -6.11 -1.19
CA ALA A 89 -0.05 -6.11 0.01
C ALA A 89 -1.50 -6.53 -0.31
N ALA A 90 -2.06 -6.04 -1.42
CA ALA A 90 -3.38 -6.41 -1.89
C ALA A 90 -3.46 -7.90 -2.25
N ASP A 91 -2.47 -8.41 -2.98
CA ASP A 91 -2.39 -9.83 -3.37
C ASP A 91 -2.28 -10.73 -2.13
N ALA A 92 -1.48 -10.34 -1.14
CA ALA A 92 -1.35 -11.07 0.12
C ALA A 92 -2.65 -11.06 0.94
N GLY A 93 -3.33 -9.91 1.01
CA GLY A 93 -4.65 -9.80 1.67
C GLY A 93 -5.70 -10.66 0.98
N LEU A 94 -5.75 -10.65 -0.36
CA LEU A 94 -6.66 -11.50 -1.14
C LEU A 94 -6.36 -12.99 -0.94
N ALA A 95 -5.08 -13.37 -0.89
CA ALA A 95 -4.69 -14.75 -0.62
C ALA A 95 -5.13 -15.21 0.78
N ALA A 96 -4.94 -14.37 1.80
CA ALA A 96 -5.39 -14.66 3.16
C ALA A 96 -6.93 -14.80 3.25
N LEU A 97 -7.68 -13.92 2.60
CA LEU A 97 -9.14 -14.01 2.53
C LEU A 97 -9.61 -15.29 1.83
N LYS A 98 -8.94 -15.70 0.75
CA LYS A 98 -9.23 -16.98 0.06
C LYS A 98 -8.96 -18.17 0.96
N GLU A 99 -7.84 -18.19 1.66
CA GLU A 99 -7.49 -19.27 2.60
C GLU A 99 -8.53 -19.37 3.73
N GLU A 100 -8.92 -18.24 4.31
CA GLU A 100 -9.97 -18.20 5.34
C GLU A 100 -11.31 -18.68 4.81
N THR A 101 -11.67 -18.30 3.58
CA THR A 101 -12.89 -18.73 2.91
C THR A 101 -12.90 -20.26 2.72
N GLU A 102 -11.82 -20.85 2.23
CA GLU A 102 -11.73 -22.32 2.08
C GLU A 102 -11.79 -23.04 3.43
N ARG A 103 -11.13 -22.50 4.46
CA ARG A 103 -11.21 -23.06 5.82
C ARG A 103 -12.65 -23.06 6.35
N PHE A 104 -13.39 -21.96 6.19
CA PHE A 104 -14.78 -21.90 6.62
C PHE A 104 -15.70 -22.80 5.79
N LYS A 105 -15.44 -22.99 4.49
CA LYS A 105 -16.14 -23.99 3.66
C LYS A 105 -15.94 -25.39 4.20
N GLU A 106 -14.71 -25.77 4.55
CA GLU A 106 -14.43 -27.09 5.15
C GLU A 106 -15.16 -27.29 6.47
N ILE A 107 -15.19 -26.26 7.34
CA ILE A 107 -15.91 -26.30 8.61
C ILE A 107 -17.42 -26.47 8.37
N ALA A 108 -18.01 -25.68 7.47
CA ALA A 108 -19.41 -25.79 7.11
C ALA A 108 -19.75 -27.18 6.55
N ASN A 109 -18.88 -27.75 5.70
CA ASN A 109 -19.07 -29.09 5.15
C ASN A 109 -19.02 -30.16 6.25
N LYS A 110 -18.10 -30.06 7.22
CA LYS A 110 -18.02 -30.99 8.36
C LYS A 110 -19.28 -30.93 9.21
N TYR A 111 -19.76 -29.73 9.54
CA TYR A 111 -20.99 -29.56 10.31
C TYR A 111 -22.21 -30.10 9.56
N ALA A 112 -22.32 -29.83 8.25
CA ALA A 112 -23.38 -30.36 7.41
C ALA A 112 -23.38 -31.90 7.38
N ALA A 113 -22.22 -32.53 7.19
CA ALA A 113 -22.11 -33.99 7.15
C ALA A 113 -22.56 -34.66 8.46
N ILE A 114 -22.23 -34.08 9.62
CA ILE A 114 -22.64 -34.61 10.93
C ILE A 114 -24.15 -34.45 11.12
N VAL A 115 -24.73 -33.29 10.75
CA VAL A 115 -26.18 -33.05 10.82
C VAL A 115 -26.93 -34.03 9.90
N GLU A 116 -26.44 -34.26 8.68
CA GLU A 116 -27.01 -35.22 7.74
C GLU A 116 -26.91 -36.66 8.26
N PHE A 117 -25.75 -37.07 8.78
CA PHE A 117 -25.57 -38.40 9.35
C PHE A 117 -26.53 -38.67 10.52
N HIS A 118 -26.69 -37.71 11.43
CA HIS A 118 -27.67 -37.83 12.52
C HIS A 118 -29.11 -37.86 12.02
N SER A 119 -29.45 -37.16 10.92
CA SER A 119 -30.80 -37.23 10.36
C SER A 119 -31.15 -38.61 9.79
N LEU A 120 -30.15 -39.44 9.49
CA LEU A 120 -30.30 -40.81 8.99
C LEU A 120 -30.32 -41.86 10.11
N VAL A 121 -29.75 -41.53 11.28
CA VAL A 121 -29.65 -42.42 12.44
C VAL A 121 -30.66 -41.94 13.50
N ASN A 122 -31.75 -42.69 13.68
CA ASN A 122 -32.77 -42.41 14.70
C ASN A 122 -32.25 -42.74 16.12
N GLU A 123 -31.34 -41.92 16.66
CA GLU A 123 -30.77 -42.09 18.00
C GLU A 123 -31.19 -41.00 19.01
N GLU A 124 -31.02 -41.34 20.29
CA GLU A 124 -31.68 -40.84 21.50
C GLU A 124 -31.68 -39.32 21.76
N GLU A 125 -32.70 -38.87 22.52
CA GLU A 125 -32.96 -37.51 23.04
C GLU A 125 -31.72 -36.81 23.66
N SER A 126 -30.73 -37.57 24.12
CA SER A 126 -29.52 -37.04 24.78
C SER A 126 -28.59 -36.24 23.85
N VAL A 127 -28.71 -36.35 22.53
CA VAL A 127 -27.83 -35.68 21.55
C VAL A 127 -28.50 -34.46 20.90
N GLU A 128 -29.80 -34.26 21.14
CA GLU A 128 -30.62 -33.22 20.49
C GLU A 128 -30.11 -31.80 20.77
N ASP A 129 -29.70 -31.50 22.01
CA ASP A 129 -29.16 -30.18 22.38
C ASP A 129 -27.84 -29.88 21.66
N CYS A 130 -26.94 -30.86 21.56
CA CYS A 130 -25.69 -30.74 20.80
C CYS A 130 -25.95 -30.55 19.30
N LEU A 131 -26.97 -31.22 18.75
CA LEU A 131 -27.38 -31.10 17.36
C LEU A 131 -27.96 -29.72 17.05
N GLN A 132 -28.74 -29.13 17.96
CA GLN A 132 -29.25 -27.76 17.83
C GLN A 132 -28.10 -26.74 17.80
N VAL A 133 -27.11 -26.89 18.69
CA VAL A 133 -25.91 -26.06 18.68
C VAL A 133 -25.14 -26.21 17.37
N LEU A 134 -24.98 -27.43 16.85
CA LEU A 134 -24.28 -27.69 15.60
C LEU A 134 -25.00 -27.09 14.38
N LYS A 135 -26.33 -27.16 14.33
CA LYS A 135 -27.15 -26.50 13.31
C LYS A 135 -26.97 -24.98 13.34
N ALA A 136 -26.94 -24.37 14.53
CA ALA A 136 -26.65 -22.95 14.67
C ALA A 136 -25.24 -22.58 14.20
N LEU A 137 -24.23 -23.39 14.54
CA LEU A 137 -22.85 -23.20 14.06
C LEU A 137 -22.73 -23.33 12.54
N LEU A 138 -23.46 -24.26 11.93
CA LEU A 138 -23.55 -24.39 10.46
C LEU A 138 -24.16 -23.16 9.81
N ILE A 139 -25.25 -22.63 10.37
CA ILE A 139 -25.89 -21.40 9.87
C ILE A 139 -24.90 -20.23 9.94
N ASN A 140 -24.24 -20.05 11.09
CA ASN A 140 -23.26 -18.99 11.27
C ASN A 140 -22.08 -19.12 10.29
N ALA A 141 -21.57 -20.33 10.07
CA ALA A 141 -20.48 -20.56 9.13
C ALA A 141 -20.89 -20.24 7.68
N ARG A 142 -22.12 -20.58 7.27
CA ARG A 142 -22.65 -20.25 5.94
C ARG A 142 -22.88 -18.75 5.76
N GLN A 143 -23.44 -18.08 6.76
CA GLN A 143 -23.60 -16.62 6.74
C GLN A 143 -22.25 -15.91 6.63
N TYR A 144 -21.26 -16.36 7.40
CA TYR A 144 -19.90 -15.81 7.31
C TYR A 144 -19.30 -15.99 5.91
N LEU A 145 -19.52 -17.14 5.27
CA LEU A 145 -19.09 -17.37 3.88
C LEU A 145 -19.80 -16.45 2.87
N GLU A 146 -21.09 -16.17 3.06
CA GLU A 146 -21.83 -15.22 2.23
C GLU A 146 -21.28 -13.79 2.37
N TYR A 147 -20.85 -13.38 3.56
CA TYR A 147 -20.21 -12.07 3.77
C TYR A 147 -18.82 -11.95 3.13
N MET A 148 -18.15 -13.08 2.85
CA MET A 148 -16.79 -13.12 2.30
C MET A 148 -16.75 -13.25 0.77
N GLN A 149 -17.90 -13.35 0.10
CA GLN A 149 -18.07 -13.41 -1.37
C GLN A 149 -18.38 -12.04 -1.97
#